data_AF-A0A7Y5JS86-F1
#
_entry.id   AF-A0A7Y5JS86-F1
#
_cell.length_a   1.000
_cell.length_b   1.000
_cell.length_c   1.000
_cell.angle_alpha   90.00
_cell.angle_beta   90.00
_cell.angle_gamma   90.00
#
_symmetry.space_group_name_H-M   'P 1'
#
loop_
_entity.id
_entity.type
_entity.pdbx_description
1 polymer ?
#
loop_
_entity_poly.entity_id
_entity_poly.type
_entity_poly.pdbx_seq_one_letter_code
_entity_poly.pdbx_strand_id
1 'polypeptide(L)'
;MPLEDHAERVLDLVAKIPEARVLAYGDIAKRLGGMGPRTVGTVMSRYGSDVPWWRVIRSDGRPPQGLEDEAVQHWRAEGTPMVRGLVDGGRADMELARWDFGGAAGGAGSPGTRGGLHHIEIWVDDIAAAGREWGWLLGRLGYHLGDDWGHGQAWELGSLYIVLEAGPDVAAGRHERRRAGLNHLAFHGGSHAEVDALVESCGEGGWTLMFADKHPYAGGPKHYAAYLESGEGFEVEVVASDE
;
A
#
# COMPACT_ATOMS: atom_id res chain seq x y z
N MET A 1 -19.68 -18.77 -19.76
CA MET A 1 -18.68 -18.03 -20.57
C MET A 1 -17.83 -19.07 -21.29
N PRO A 2 -17.65 -18.96 -22.62
CA PRO A 2 -16.72 -19.78 -23.39
C PRO A 2 -15.31 -19.82 -22.76
N LEU A 3 -14.56 -20.90 -23.01
CA LEU A 3 -13.18 -21.04 -22.49
C LEU A 3 -12.24 -19.98 -23.08
N GLU A 4 -12.51 -19.51 -24.29
CA GLU A 4 -11.73 -18.49 -24.99
C GLU A 4 -11.84 -17.11 -24.30
N ASP A 5 -13.05 -16.68 -23.95
CA ASP A 5 -13.28 -15.45 -23.16
C ASP A 5 -12.61 -15.53 -21.77
N HIS A 6 -12.58 -16.74 -21.18
CA HIS A 6 -11.83 -16.99 -19.96
C HIS A 6 -10.31 -16.94 -20.18
N ALA A 7 -9.83 -17.33 -21.35
CA ALA A 7 -8.42 -17.35 -21.69
C ALA A 7 -7.85 -15.95 -21.79
N GLU A 8 -8.48 -15.07 -22.58
CA GLU A 8 -8.05 -13.67 -22.73
C GLU A 8 -7.87 -12.99 -21.37
N ARG A 9 -8.89 -13.08 -20.51
CA ARG A 9 -8.89 -12.46 -19.17
C ARG A 9 -7.80 -12.99 -18.25
N VAL A 10 -7.48 -14.29 -18.34
CA VAL A 10 -6.41 -14.90 -17.55
C VAL A 10 -5.06 -14.48 -18.08
N LEU A 11 -4.82 -14.57 -19.39
CA LEU A 11 -3.54 -14.21 -20.00
C LEU A 11 -3.21 -12.74 -19.80
N ASP A 12 -4.19 -11.84 -19.94
CA ASP A 12 -4.04 -10.40 -19.65
C ASP A 12 -3.63 -10.12 -18.21
N LEU A 13 -4.13 -10.90 -17.26
CA LEU A 13 -3.76 -10.77 -15.86
C LEU A 13 -2.36 -11.33 -15.61
N VAL A 14 -2.02 -12.47 -16.20
CA VAL A 14 -0.71 -13.12 -16.05
C VAL A 14 0.41 -12.27 -16.65
N ALA A 15 0.17 -11.65 -17.81
CA ALA A 15 1.11 -10.71 -18.43
C ALA A 15 1.44 -9.50 -17.55
N LYS A 16 0.57 -9.14 -16.61
CA LYS A 16 0.74 -8.00 -15.70
C LYS A 16 1.38 -8.35 -14.36
N ILE A 17 1.56 -9.64 -14.04
CA ILE A 17 2.22 -10.04 -12.80
C ILE A 17 3.65 -9.49 -12.84
N PRO A 18 4.08 -8.63 -11.89
CA PRO A 18 5.43 -8.07 -11.93
C PRO A 18 6.53 -9.13 -11.80
N GLU A 19 7.74 -8.81 -12.23
CA GLU A 19 8.94 -9.58 -11.89
C GLU A 19 9.06 -9.77 -10.37
N ALA A 20 9.66 -10.88 -9.96
CA ALA A 20 9.82 -11.29 -8.57
C ALA A 20 8.50 -11.60 -7.82
N ARG A 21 7.34 -11.52 -8.50
CA ARG A 21 6.03 -11.79 -7.91
C ARG A 21 5.34 -12.98 -8.55
N VAL A 22 4.50 -13.65 -7.77
CA VAL A 22 3.77 -14.86 -8.18
C VAL A 22 2.32 -14.82 -7.70
N LEU A 23 1.47 -15.64 -8.31
CA LEU A 23 0.10 -15.86 -7.89
C LEU A 23 -0.24 -17.32 -7.89
N ALA A 24 -1.07 -17.75 -6.94
CA ALA A 24 -1.68 -19.06 -7.05
C ALA A 24 -2.80 -19.07 -8.11
N TYR A 25 -3.06 -20.23 -8.73
CA TYR A 25 -4.25 -20.41 -9.57
C TYR A 25 -5.56 -19.98 -8.89
N GLY A 26 -5.64 -20.18 -7.57
CA GLY A 26 -6.77 -19.74 -6.75
C GLY A 26 -6.92 -18.22 -6.66
N ASP A 27 -5.81 -17.49 -6.66
CA ASP A 27 -5.78 -16.03 -6.58
C ASP A 27 -6.31 -15.43 -7.87
N ILE A 28 -5.86 -15.96 -9.00
CA ILE A 28 -6.33 -15.59 -10.33
C ILE A 28 -7.83 -15.85 -10.47
N ALA A 29 -8.30 -17.03 -10.04
CA ALA A 29 -9.72 -17.38 -10.08
C ALA A 29 -10.57 -16.44 -9.21
N LYS A 30 -10.12 -16.15 -7.99
CA LYS A 30 -10.78 -15.20 -7.08
C LYS A 30 -10.82 -13.79 -7.67
N ARG A 31 -9.71 -13.33 -8.28
CA ARG A 31 -9.56 -11.99 -8.84
C ARG A 31 -10.44 -11.73 -10.06
N LEU A 32 -10.52 -12.72 -10.95
CA LEU A 32 -11.32 -12.60 -12.16
C LEU A 32 -12.80 -12.91 -11.90
N GLY A 33 -13.09 -13.81 -10.98
CA GLY A 33 -14.46 -14.25 -10.73
C GLY A 33 -15.09 -14.98 -11.94
N GLY A 34 -16.19 -15.69 -11.67
CA GLY A 34 -16.91 -16.45 -12.71
C GLY A 34 -16.15 -17.67 -13.25
N MET A 35 -15.03 -18.06 -12.64
CA MET A 35 -14.26 -19.27 -12.98
C MET A 35 -13.64 -19.89 -11.72
N GLY A 36 -13.34 -21.20 -11.78
CA GLY A 36 -12.62 -21.89 -10.72
C GLY A 36 -11.11 -21.98 -11.00
N PRO A 37 -10.28 -22.31 -9.99
CA PRO A 37 -8.83 -22.46 -10.15
C PRO A 37 -8.45 -23.52 -11.20
N ARG A 38 -9.27 -24.58 -11.35
CA ARG A 38 -9.07 -25.60 -12.38
C ARG A 38 -9.24 -25.04 -13.79
N THR A 39 -10.18 -24.11 -13.98
CA THR A 39 -10.38 -23.43 -15.26
C THR A 39 -9.15 -22.59 -15.62
N VAL A 40 -8.58 -21.86 -14.64
CA VAL A 40 -7.30 -21.13 -14.82
C VAL A 40 -6.19 -22.09 -15.22
N GLY A 41 -6.06 -23.22 -14.54
CA GLY A 41 -5.08 -24.26 -14.89
C GLY A 41 -5.24 -24.79 -16.33
N THR A 42 -6.48 -25.04 -16.75
CA THR A 42 -6.79 -25.46 -18.14
C THR A 42 -6.40 -24.38 -19.15
N VAL A 43 -6.67 -23.11 -18.85
CA VAL A 43 -6.26 -21.99 -19.71
C VAL A 43 -4.74 -21.93 -19.83
N MET A 44 -4.02 -21.89 -18.69
CA MET A 44 -2.56 -21.80 -18.69
C MET A 44 -1.90 -22.96 -19.45
N SER A 45 -2.45 -24.17 -19.31
CA SER A 45 -1.93 -25.35 -20.04
C SER A 45 -2.15 -25.28 -21.56
N ARG A 46 -3.18 -24.57 -22.04
CA ARG A 46 -3.53 -24.53 -23.47
C ARG A 46 -3.00 -23.28 -24.19
N TYR A 47 -2.93 -22.17 -23.47
CA TYR A 47 -2.70 -20.84 -24.05
C TYR A 47 -1.60 -20.04 -23.34
N GLY A 48 -1.01 -20.56 -22.27
CA GLY A 48 -0.12 -19.80 -21.38
C GLY A 48 1.34 -19.70 -21.83
N SER A 49 1.74 -20.26 -22.98
CA SER A 49 3.15 -20.32 -23.38
C SER A 49 3.80 -18.95 -23.59
N ASP A 50 3.01 -17.96 -23.97
CA ASP A 50 3.51 -16.65 -24.43
C ASP A 50 3.42 -15.57 -23.34
N VAL A 51 3.01 -15.94 -22.12
CA VAL A 51 2.95 -15.07 -20.94
C VAL A 51 3.94 -15.58 -19.88
N PRO A 52 4.28 -14.81 -18.82
CA PRO A 52 5.20 -15.26 -17.77
C PRO A 52 4.56 -16.34 -16.89
N TRP A 53 4.35 -17.53 -17.46
CA TRP A 53 3.63 -18.64 -16.85
C TRP A 53 4.28 -19.14 -15.57
N TRP A 54 5.60 -18.95 -15.41
CA TRP A 54 6.34 -19.27 -14.18
C TRP A 54 5.91 -18.43 -12.98
N ARG A 55 5.18 -17.32 -13.20
CA ARG A 55 4.58 -16.50 -12.14
C ARG A 55 3.20 -16.99 -11.71
N VAL A 56 2.67 -18.05 -12.34
CA VAL A 56 1.41 -18.70 -11.95
C VAL A 56 1.70 -20.07 -11.36
N ILE A 57 1.42 -20.22 -10.07
CA ILE A 57 1.96 -21.32 -9.27
C ILE A 57 0.86 -22.00 -8.45
N ARG A 58 1.26 -23.04 -7.72
CA ARG A 58 0.38 -23.72 -6.76
C ARG A 58 0.31 -22.92 -5.46
N SER A 59 -0.79 -23.09 -4.72
CA SER A 59 -1.00 -22.42 -3.43
C SER A 59 0.02 -22.79 -2.35
N ASP A 60 0.76 -23.89 -2.51
CA ASP A 60 1.81 -24.36 -1.60
C ASP A 60 3.22 -23.85 -1.97
N GLY A 61 3.31 -22.84 -2.84
CA GLY A 61 4.55 -22.21 -3.28
C GLY A 61 5.29 -22.98 -4.39
N ARG A 62 4.79 -24.14 -4.81
CA ARG A 62 5.49 -24.97 -5.83
C ARG A 62 5.18 -24.50 -7.26
N PRO A 63 6.14 -24.62 -8.18
CA PRO A 63 5.89 -24.40 -9.61
C PRO A 63 4.82 -25.34 -10.19
N PRO A 64 4.35 -25.07 -11.41
CA PRO A 64 3.58 -26.04 -12.20
C PRO A 64 4.33 -27.37 -12.33
N GLN A 65 3.59 -28.48 -12.27
CA GLN A 65 4.18 -29.83 -12.32
C GLN A 65 4.84 -30.09 -13.68
N GLY A 66 6.08 -30.58 -13.66
CA GLY A 66 6.87 -30.89 -14.86
C GLY A 66 7.63 -29.70 -15.44
N LEU A 67 7.51 -28.52 -14.85
CA LEU A 67 8.17 -27.28 -15.27
C LEU A 67 8.99 -26.66 -14.14
N GLU A 68 9.34 -27.44 -13.11
CA GLU A 68 9.95 -26.95 -11.88
C GLU A 68 11.32 -26.29 -12.12
N ASP A 69 12.20 -26.95 -12.88
CA ASP A 69 13.56 -26.45 -13.12
C ASP A 69 13.57 -25.15 -13.91
N GLU A 70 12.72 -25.06 -14.94
CA GLU A 70 12.58 -23.88 -15.78
C GLU A 70 11.99 -22.70 -14.98
N ALA A 71 10.92 -22.94 -14.22
CA ALA A 71 10.32 -21.91 -13.38
C ALA A 71 11.31 -21.38 -12.33
N VAL A 72 12.10 -22.27 -11.71
CA VAL A 72 13.12 -21.88 -10.73
C VAL A 72 14.24 -21.05 -11.37
N GLN A 73 14.63 -21.34 -12.62
CA GLN A 73 15.60 -20.50 -13.34
C GLN A 73 15.06 -19.07 -13.55
N HIS A 74 13.80 -18.94 -13.98
CA HIS A 74 13.15 -17.64 -14.10
C HIS A 74 13.06 -16.92 -12.76
N TRP A 75 12.66 -17.60 -11.69
CA TRP A 75 12.60 -17.01 -10.34
C TRP A 75 13.95 -16.50 -9.86
N ARG A 76 15.03 -17.21 -10.14
CA ARG A 76 16.39 -16.76 -9.82
C ARG A 76 16.78 -15.53 -10.65
N ALA A 77 16.42 -15.51 -11.93
CA ALA A 77 16.71 -14.37 -12.81
C ALA A 77 15.96 -13.11 -12.37
N GLU A 78 14.72 -13.26 -11.90
CA GLU A 78 13.88 -12.15 -11.44
C GLU A 78 14.10 -11.76 -9.98
N GLY A 79 14.80 -12.59 -9.19
CA GLY A 79 14.94 -12.39 -7.76
C GLY A 79 13.65 -12.68 -6.97
N THR A 80 12.79 -13.57 -7.47
CA THR A 80 11.59 -14.02 -6.75
C THR A 80 11.96 -14.62 -5.40
N PRO A 81 11.37 -14.15 -4.28
CA PRO A 81 11.61 -14.72 -2.96
C PRO A 81 11.28 -16.22 -2.92
N MET A 82 12.22 -17.03 -2.42
CA MET A 82 12.10 -18.48 -2.28
C MET A 82 12.37 -18.89 -0.84
N VAL A 83 11.72 -19.97 -0.38
CA VAL A 83 11.91 -20.50 0.98
C VAL A 83 13.35 -21.01 1.15
N ARG A 84 14.00 -20.61 2.26
CA ARG A 84 15.36 -21.07 2.64
C ARG A 84 15.29 -22.36 3.49
N GLY A 85 16.09 -23.39 3.19
CA GLY A 85 16.16 -24.63 3.98
C GLY A 85 16.71 -25.86 3.24
N LEU A 86 16.77 -27.04 3.90
CA LEU A 86 17.40 -28.29 3.41
C LEU A 86 17.03 -28.76 1.98
N VAL A 87 15.97 -28.22 1.40
CA VAL A 87 15.59 -28.36 -0.01
C VAL A 87 15.63 -26.97 -0.65
N ASP A 88 16.82 -26.38 -0.70
CA ASP A 88 16.99 -24.98 -1.12
C ASP A 88 16.54 -24.81 -2.59
N GLY A 89 15.57 -23.91 -2.80
CA GLY A 89 15.25 -23.35 -4.12
C GLY A 89 14.17 -24.04 -4.95
N GLY A 90 13.25 -24.81 -4.35
CA GLY A 90 12.15 -25.47 -5.09
C GLY A 90 10.76 -24.85 -4.93
N ARG A 91 10.61 -23.79 -4.12
CA ARG A 91 9.33 -23.13 -3.84
C ARG A 91 9.49 -21.63 -3.66
N ALA A 92 8.55 -20.88 -4.22
CA ALA A 92 8.38 -19.48 -3.89
C ALA A 92 7.93 -19.34 -2.44
N ASP A 93 8.48 -18.33 -1.76
CA ASP A 93 7.99 -17.92 -0.46
C ASP A 93 6.67 -17.18 -0.67
N MET A 94 5.54 -17.81 -0.37
CA MET A 94 4.22 -17.23 -0.64
C MET A 94 3.89 -16.02 0.23
N GLU A 95 4.60 -15.82 1.33
CA GLU A 95 4.44 -14.63 2.18
C GLU A 95 5.12 -13.42 1.51
N LEU A 96 6.30 -13.64 0.94
CA LEU A 96 7.13 -12.58 0.37
C LEU A 96 6.92 -12.38 -1.14
N ALA A 97 6.62 -13.43 -1.90
CA ALA A 97 6.56 -13.38 -3.37
C ALA A 97 5.14 -13.19 -3.90
N ARG A 98 4.09 -13.44 -3.12
CA ARG A 98 2.71 -13.36 -3.63
C ARG A 98 2.38 -11.92 -4.02
N TRP A 99 1.86 -11.74 -5.23
CA TRP A 99 1.37 -10.45 -5.67
C TRP A 99 0.04 -10.13 -5.00
N ASP A 100 0.02 -9.10 -4.15
CA ASP A 100 -1.22 -8.59 -3.60
C ASP A 100 -1.92 -7.65 -4.59
N PHE A 101 -3.25 -7.78 -4.69
CA PHE A 101 -4.09 -7.23 -5.74
C PHE A 101 -4.90 -5.99 -5.33
N GLY A 102 -4.53 -5.32 -4.24
CA GLY A 102 -5.05 -3.99 -3.90
C GLY A 102 -4.69 -2.96 -4.97
N GLY A 103 -5.70 -2.27 -5.52
CA GLY A 103 -5.59 -1.42 -6.70
C GLY A 103 -4.67 -0.21 -6.56
N ALA A 104 -4.11 0.22 -7.69
CA ALA A 104 -3.47 1.52 -7.95
C ALA A 104 -2.68 2.16 -6.78
N ALA A 105 -1.35 1.98 -6.82
CA ALA A 105 -0.33 2.60 -5.96
C ALA A 105 -0.40 2.23 -4.46
N GLY A 106 0.43 1.26 -4.06
CA GLY A 106 0.61 0.85 -2.66
C GLY A 106 1.32 -0.50 -2.60
N GLY A 107 2.60 -0.54 -2.97
CA GLY A 107 3.38 -1.77 -2.94
C GLY A 107 3.78 -2.15 -1.51
N ALA A 108 3.85 -3.46 -1.22
CA ALA A 108 4.82 -3.98 -0.26
C ALA A 108 6.18 -3.35 -0.60
N GLY A 109 6.66 -2.50 0.31
CA GLY A 109 7.50 -1.35 -0.01
C GLY A 109 8.66 -1.64 -0.96
N SER A 110 8.85 -0.74 -1.93
CA SER A 110 10.20 -0.59 -2.50
C SER A 110 11.18 -0.52 -1.34
N PRO A 111 12.34 -1.20 -1.38
CA PRO A 111 13.32 -1.05 -0.32
C PRO A 111 13.59 0.44 -0.13
N GLY A 112 13.33 0.93 1.09
CA GLY A 112 13.58 2.32 1.42
C GLY A 112 15.01 2.69 1.03
N THR A 113 15.22 3.89 0.51
CA THR A 113 16.57 4.37 0.22
C THR A 113 17.32 4.53 1.54
N ARG A 114 18.61 4.14 1.58
CA ARG A 114 19.43 4.33 2.79
C ARG A 114 19.39 5.80 3.19
N GLY A 115 18.89 6.08 4.40
CA GLY A 115 18.73 7.43 4.93
C GLY A 115 17.33 8.04 4.74
N GLY A 116 16.43 7.36 4.03
CA GLY A 116 15.01 7.71 3.99
C GLY A 116 14.29 7.37 5.30
N LEU A 117 13.13 7.99 5.51
CA LEU A 117 12.25 7.64 6.63
C LEU A 117 11.66 6.25 6.40
N HIS A 118 11.82 5.37 7.39
CA HIS A 118 11.25 4.04 7.38
C HIS A 118 9.83 4.05 7.97
N HIS A 119 9.67 4.67 9.13
CA HIS A 119 8.36 4.88 9.74
C HIS A 119 8.35 6.09 10.66
N ILE A 120 7.14 6.54 10.99
CA ILE A 120 6.86 7.53 12.02
C ILE A 120 5.81 6.91 12.95
N GLU A 121 6.03 7.00 14.26
CA GLU A 121 5.04 6.58 15.25
C GLU A 121 4.47 7.82 15.96
N ILE A 122 3.15 7.90 16.01
CA ILE A 122 2.39 8.99 16.59
C ILE A 122 1.54 8.42 17.71
N TRP A 123 1.83 8.83 18.94
CA TRP A 123 1.04 8.45 20.10
C TRP A 123 -0.20 9.31 20.20
N VAL A 124 -1.34 8.68 20.46
CA VAL A 124 -2.66 9.30 20.52
C VAL A 124 -3.40 8.86 21.78
N ASP A 125 -4.26 9.74 22.29
CA ASP A 125 -5.09 9.46 23.47
C ASP A 125 -6.24 8.49 23.13
N ASP A 126 -6.86 8.65 21.95
CA ASP A 126 -7.99 7.82 21.48
C ASP A 126 -7.71 7.26 20.09
N ILE A 127 -7.25 6.00 20.02
CA ILE A 127 -6.98 5.31 18.76
C ILE A 127 -8.20 5.25 17.83
N ALA A 128 -9.43 5.18 18.36
CA ALA A 128 -10.62 5.10 17.53
C ALA A 128 -10.93 6.47 16.89
N ALA A 129 -10.75 7.56 17.63
CA ALA A 129 -10.87 8.91 17.09
C ALA A 129 -9.74 9.21 16.08
N ALA A 130 -8.50 8.99 16.49
CA ALA A 130 -7.33 9.17 15.65
C ALA A 130 -7.41 8.35 14.36
N GLY A 131 -7.78 7.07 14.44
CA GLY A 131 -7.90 6.20 13.27
C GLY A 131 -8.92 6.71 12.23
N ARG A 132 -10.03 7.34 12.67
CA ARG A 132 -10.98 7.98 11.75
C ARG A 132 -10.40 9.24 11.11
N GLU A 133 -9.80 10.12 11.92
CA GLU A 133 -9.26 11.41 11.46
C GLU A 133 -8.07 11.20 10.52
N TRP A 134 -7.06 10.48 10.98
CA TRP A 134 -5.86 10.18 10.20
C TRP A 134 -6.18 9.26 9.03
N GLY A 135 -7.08 8.28 9.19
CA GLY A 135 -7.47 7.42 8.08
C GLY A 135 -8.16 8.18 6.94
N TRP A 136 -8.97 9.19 7.27
CA TRP A 136 -9.54 10.09 6.26
C TRP A 136 -8.44 10.87 5.51
N LEU A 137 -7.47 11.44 6.22
CA LEU A 137 -6.42 12.24 5.61
C LEU A 137 -5.44 11.39 4.80
N LEU A 138 -4.89 10.35 5.43
CA LEU A 138 -3.89 9.46 4.84
C LEU A 138 -4.47 8.71 3.63
N GLY A 139 -5.72 8.25 3.70
CA GLY A 139 -6.41 7.63 2.56
C GLY A 139 -6.53 8.54 1.34
N ARG A 140 -6.76 9.84 1.55
CA ARG A 140 -6.78 10.84 0.45
C ARG A 140 -5.40 11.12 -0.13
N LEU A 141 -4.35 10.96 0.67
CA LEU A 141 -2.96 11.07 0.25
C LEU A 141 -2.42 9.76 -0.36
N GLY A 142 -3.27 8.73 -0.49
CA GLY A 142 -2.94 7.45 -1.13
C GLY A 142 -2.33 6.41 -0.20
N TYR A 143 -2.27 6.67 1.12
CA TYR A 143 -1.91 5.63 2.07
C TYR A 143 -3.04 4.60 2.18
N HIS A 144 -2.69 3.37 2.53
CA HIS A 144 -3.65 2.32 2.86
C HIS A 144 -3.40 1.80 4.27
N LEU A 145 -4.47 1.38 4.94
CA LEU A 145 -4.35 0.67 6.22
C LEU A 145 -3.70 -0.70 5.96
N GLY A 146 -2.54 -0.93 6.58
CA GLY A 146 -1.84 -2.21 6.61
C GLY A 146 -2.31 -3.05 7.80
N ASP A 147 -1.65 -2.87 8.94
CA ASP A 147 -1.98 -3.57 10.19
C ASP A 147 -2.93 -2.77 11.09
N ASP A 148 -3.81 -3.49 11.79
CA ASP A 148 -4.65 -2.96 12.87
C ASP A 148 -4.68 -3.98 14.02
N TRP A 149 -4.19 -3.57 15.19
CA TRP A 149 -4.12 -4.40 16.39
C TRP A 149 -5.00 -3.87 17.54
N GLY A 150 -6.00 -3.05 17.20
CA GLY A 150 -7.04 -2.55 18.10
C GLY A 150 -6.63 -1.37 18.97
N HIS A 151 -5.37 -1.30 19.41
CA HIS A 151 -4.80 -0.13 20.09
C HIS A 151 -3.72 0.58 19.26
N GLY A 152 -3.46 0.10 18.05
CA GLY A 152 -2.67 0.82 17.07
C GLY A 152 -2.99 0.40 15.65
N GLN A 153 -2.58 1.24 14.70
CA GLN A 153 -2.84 1.12 13.27
C GLN A 153 -1.61 1.56 12.48
N ALA A 154 -1.25 0.80 11.45
CA ALA A 154 -0.17 1.15 10.52
C ALA A 154 -0.75 1.55 9.16
N TRP A 155 -0.41 2.74 8.69
CA TRP A 155 -0.80 3.28 7.39
C TRP A 155 0.41 3.34 6.47
N GLU A 156 0.33 2.69 5.31
CA GLU A 156 1.48 2.45 4.43
C GLU A 156 1.40 3.25 3.13
N LEU A 157 2.54 3.80 2.70
CA LEU A 157 2.72 4.39 1.37
C LEU A 157 4.14 4.06 0.86
N GLY A 158 4.24 3.04 0.01
CA GLY A 158 5.52 2.58 -0.51
C GLY A 158 6.42 2.05 0.60
N SER A 159 7.59 2.67 0.81
CA SER A 159 8.56 2.22 1.82
C SER A 159 8.39 2.87 3.20
N LEU A 160 7.49 3.85 3.32
CA LEU A 160 7.22 4.61 4.53
C LEU A 160 5.87 4.17 5.10
N TYR A 161 5.80 3.99 6.41
CA TYR A 161 4.51 3.84 7.10
C TYR A 161 4.39 4.74 8.33
N ILE A 162 3.16 5.09 8.67
CA ILE A 162 2.81 5.89 9.84
C ILE A 162 2.04 4.99 10.80
N VAL A 163 2.54 4.86 12.01
CA VAL A 163 1.87 4.15 13.10
C VAL A 163 1.13 5.16 13.96
N LEU A 164 -0.15 4.90 14.19
CA LEU A 164 -0.93 5.54 15.26
C LEU A 164 -1.01 4.55 16.40
N GLU A 165 -0.67 4.95 17.61
CA GLU A 165 -0.69 4.05 18.76
C GLU A 165 -1.24 4.72 20.03
N ALA A 166 -2.14 4.02 20.70
CA ALA A 166 -2.60 4.35 22.05
C ALA A 166 -2.22 3.19 22.99
N GLY A 167 -2.01 3.49 24.26
CA GLY A 167 -1.63 2.44 25.19
C GLY A 167 -1.34 2.95 26.61
N PRO A 168 -1.07 2.03 27.54
CA PRO A 168 -0.79 2.37 28.94
C PRO A 168 0.49 3.20 29.13
N ASP A 169 1.38 3.18 28.14
CA ASP A 169 2.63 3.96 28.15
C ASP A 169 2.47 5.38 27.59
N VAL A 170 1.32 5.68 26.97
CA VAL A 170 0.99 7.02 26.48
C VAL A 170 0.58 7.90 27.65
N ALA A 171 1.32 8.98 27.87
CA ALA A 171 0.95 9.98 28.86
C ALA A 171 -0.30 10.74 28.38
N ALA A 172 -1.31 10.81 29.23
CA ALA A 172 -2.57 11.47 28.90
C ALA A 172 -2.39 12.95 28.55
N GLY A 173 -3.05 13.38 27.48
CA GLY A 173 -3.18 14.77 27.09
C GLY A 173 -2.85 15.01 25.62
N ARG A 174 -3.59 15.95 25.02
CA ARG A 174 -3.42 16.38 23.62
C ARG A 174 -1.98 16.81 23.32
N HIS A 175 -1.56 16.58 22.08
CA HIS A 175 -0.28 17.03 21.57
C HIS A 175 -0.16 18.56 21.65
N GLU A 176 0.94 19.05 22.23
CA GLU A 176 1.26 20.47 22.29
C GLU A 176 2.43 20.78 21.35
N ARG A 177 2.12 20.99 20.06
CA ARG A 177 3.08 21.21 18.97
C ARG A 177 4.11 22.33 19.20
N ARG A 178 3.88 23.24 20.14
CA ARG A 178 4.80 24.34 20.48
C ARG A 178 5.90 23.94 21.46
N ARG A 179 5.81 22.76 22.08
CA ARG A 179 6.88 22.21 22.91
C ARG A 179 8.01 21.65 22.03
N ALA A 180 9.18 21.45 22.64
CA ALA A 180 10.25 20.69 22.00
C ALA A 180 9.75 19.27 21.69
N GLY A 181 9.83 18.87 20.42
CA GLY A 181 9.26 17.62 19.92
C GLY A 181 8.81 17.77 18.46
N LEU A 182 7.84 16.94 18.05
CA LEU A 182 7.21 17.07 16.74
C LEU A 182 6.34 18.33 16.68
N ASN A 183 6.60 19.20 15.69
CA ASN A 183 5.76 20.37 15.46
C ASN A 183 4.63 20.07 14.47
N HIS A 184 4.98 19.63 13.26
CA HIS A 184 4.05 19.23 12.22
C HIS A 184 4.67 18.17 11.31
N LEU A 185 3.83 17.53 10.51
CA LEU A 185 4.24 16.70 9.37
C LEU A 185 3.77 17.35 8.08
N ALA A 186 4.62 17.35 7.05
CA ALA A 186 4.27 17.90 5.74
C ALA A 186 4.19 16.79 4.69
N PHE A 187 3.15 16.81 3.86
CA PHE A 187 2.91 15.85 2.78
C PHE A 187 2.79 16.57 1.44
N HIS A 188 3.18 15.88 0.38
CA HIS A 188 2.85 16.29 -0.98
C HIS A 188 1.37 16.01 -1.26
N GLY A 189 0.61 17.03 -1.62
CA GLY A 189 -0.84 16.99 -1.83
C GLY A 189 -1.29 16.88 -3.29
N GLY A 190 -0.35 16.79 -4.24
CA GLY A 190 -0.68 16.80 -5.66
C GLY A 190 -0.86 18.22 -6.20
N SER A 191 -1.84 18.42 -7.07
CA SER A 191 -2.20 19.70 -7.69
C SER A 191 -2.88 20.68 -6.72
N HIS A 192 -2.95 21.95 -7.10
CA HIS A 192 -3.72 22.96 -6.34
C HIS A 192 -5.17 22.53 -6.10
N ALA A 193 -5.81 21.96 -7.13
CA ALA A 193 -7.20 21.49 -7.05
C ALA A 193 -7.39 20.33 -6.04
N GLU A 194 -6.40 19.46 -5.89
CA GLU A 194 -6.44 18.38 -4.91
C GLU A 194 -6.30 18.92 -3.48
N VAL A 195 -5.43 19.91 -3.28
CA VAL A 195 -5.31 20.61 -1.98
C VAL A 195 -6.61 21.35 -1.64
N ASP A 196 -7.22 22.05 -2.60
CA ASP A 196 -8.48 22.77 -2.39
C ASP A 196 -9.64 21.82 -2.03
N ALA A 197 -9.75 20.69 -2.74
CA ALA A 197 -10.78 19.68 -2.47
C ALA A 197 -10.61 19.03 -1.08
N LEU A 198 -9.36 18.88 -0.63
CA LEU A 198 -9.05 18.40 0.71
C LEU A 198 -9.51 19.41 1.77
N VAL A 199 -9.26 20.70 1.55
CA VAL A 199 -9.69 21.78 2.46
C VAL A 199 -11.20 21.88 2.54
N GLU A 200 -11.91 21.77 1.40
CA GLU A 200 -13.38 21.84 1.36
C GLU A 200 -14.04 20.77 2.24
N SER A 201 -13.43 19.57 2.32
CA SER A 201 -13.99 18.43 3.05
C SER A 201 -13.29 18.13 4.38
N CYS A 202 -12.34 18.95 4.83
CA CYS A 202 -11.52 18.65 6.01
C CYS A 202 -12.32 18.51 7.31
N GLY A 203 -13.38 19.31 7.48
CA GLY A 203 -14.26 19.23 8.64
C GLY A 203 -15.03 17.90 8.74
N GLU A 204 -15.36 17.27 7.60
CA GLU A 204 -15.99 15.94 7.59
C GLU A 204 -15.03 14.85 8.06
N GLY A 205 -13.73 15.06 7.84
CA GLY A 205 -12.65 14.20 8.31
C GLY A 205 -12.23 14.45 9.76
N GLY A 206 -12.86 15.38 10.47
CA GLY A 206 -12.46 15.75 11.84
C GLY A 206 -11.24 16.68 11.93
N TRP A 207 -10.81 17.27 10.82
CA TRP A 207 -9.70 18.22 10.78
C TRP A 207 -10.20 19.67 10.75
N THR A 208 -9.38 20.57 11.30
CA THR A 208 -9.65 22.01 11.29
C THR A 208 -8.62 22.73 10.43
N LEU A 209 -9.07 23.53 9.45
CA LEU A 209 -8.19 24.41 8.68
C LEU A 209 -7.59 25.51 9.58
N MET A 210 -6.26 25.54 9.64
CA MET A 210 -5.48 26.58 10.32
C MET A 210 -5.19 27.74 9.37
N PHE A 211 -5.01 28.94 9.94
CA PHE A 211 -4.61 30.14 9.19
C PHE A 211 -5.53 30.45 7.99
N ALA A 212 -6.84 30.26 8.14
CA ALA A 212 -7.83 30.41 7.07
C ALA A 212 -7.80 31.79 6.38
N ASP A 213 -7.39 32.84 7.09
CA ASP A 213 -7.21 34.20 6.56
C ASP A 213 -6.03 34.33 5.58
N LYS A 214 -5.10 33.38 5.60
CA LYS A 214 -3.88 33.35 4.78
C LYS A 214 -3.82 32.15 3.84
N HIS A 215 -4.75 31.20 3.93
CA HIS A 215 -4.83 30.07 3.02
C HIS A 215 -5.05 30.56 1.56
N PRO A 216 -4.37 29.99 0.54
CA PRO A 216 -3.42 28.86 0.59
C PRO A 216 -1.94 29.23 0.75
N TYR A 217 -1.62 30.46 1.16
CA TYR A 217 -0.25 31.00 1.19
C TYR A 217 0.26 31.32 2.61
N ALA A 218 -0.19 30.59 3.62
CA ALA A 218 0.22 30.82 5.00
C ALA A 218 1.74 30.60 5.23
N GLY A 219 2.36 29.71 4.43
CA GLY A 219 3.82 29.50 4.39
C GLY A 219 4.60 30.52 3.55
N GLY A 220 3.91 31.40 2.82
CA GLY A 220 4.48 32.47 2.01
C GLY A 220 3.95 32.53 0.57
N PRO A 221 4.28 33.59 -0.20
CA PRO A 221 3.65 33.89 -1.49
C PRO A 221 3.88 32.88 -2.62
N LYS A 222 4.82 31.95 -2.46
CA LYS A 222 5.17 30.91 -3.44
C LYS A 222 4.92 29.50 -2.89
N HIS A 223 4.17 29.39 -1.80
CA HIS A 223 4.00 28.15 -1.07
C HIS A 223 2.51 27.86 -0.95
N TYR A 224 1.98 27.10 -1.91
CA TYR A 224 0.57 26.72 -1.96
C TYR A 224 0.34 25.50 -1.07
N ALA A 225 -0.23 25.71 0.11
CA ALA A 225 -0.44 24.65 1.09
C ALA A 225 -1.68 24.86 1.98
N ALA A 226 -2.23 23.73 2.43
CA ALA A 226 -3.18 23.69 3.53
C ALA A 226 -2.46 23.32 4.83
N TYR A 227 -2.83 23.97 5.93
CA TYR A 227 -2.39 23.61 7.28
C TYR A 227 -3.61 23.15 8.06
N LEU A 228 -3.59 21.93 8.58
CA LEU A 228 -4.73 21.29 9.22
C LEU A 228 -4.34 20.86 10.63
N GLU A 229 -5.25 21.01 11.59
CA GLU A 229 -5.07 20.52 12.96
C GLU A 229 -6.06 19.39 13.24
N SER A 230 -5.56 18.28 13.81
CA SER A 230 -6.39 17.16 14.25
C SER A 230 -7.13 17.46 15.56
N GLY A 231 -8.10 16.60 15.91
CA GLY A 231 -8.80 16.65 17.19
C GLY A 231 -7.87 16.56 18.40
N GLU A 232 -6.68 15.97 18.24
CA GLU A 232 -5.67 15.82 19.30
C GLU A 232 -4.50 16.83 19.21
N GLY A 233 -4.54 17.80 18.29
CA GLY A 233 -3.58 18.91 18.25
C GLY A 233 -2.34 18.66 17.38
N PHE A 234 -2.36 17.62 16.54
CA PHE A 234 -1.33 17.40 15.53
C PHE A 234 -1.57 18.31 14.33
N GLU A 235 -0.53 19.04 13.93
CA GLU A 235 -0.55 19.86 12.73
C GLU A 235 -0.03 19.05 11.54
N VAL A 236 -0.79 19.06 10.44
CA VAL A 236 -0.38 18.52 9.15
C VAL A 236 -0.41 19.62 8.10
N GLU A 237 0.67 19.73 7.35
CA GLU A 237 0.78 20.57 6.17
C GLU A 237 0.61 19.71 4.91
N VAL A 238 -0.22 20.15 3.97
CA VAL A 238 -0.40 19.50 2.67
C VAL A 238 -0.01 20.49 1.58
N VAL A 239 1.12 20.25 0.94
CA VAL A 239 1.76 21.16 -0.01
C VAL A 239 1.47 20.72 -1.44
N ALA A 240 0.96 21.62 -2.25
CA ALA A 240 0.79 21.34 -3.67
C ALA A 240 2.14 21.31 -4.41
N SER A 241 2.16 20.59 -5.53
CA SER A 241 3.23 20.63 -6.51
C SER A 241 3.17 21.94 -7.29
N ASP A 242 4.33 22.44 -7.70
CA ASP A 242 4.43 23.56 -8.62
C ASP A 242 3.69 23.21 -9.94
N GLU A 243 2.96 24.17 -10.51
CA GLU A 243 2.27 24.03 -11.82
C GLU A 243 3.24 23.87 -13.00
#